data_AF-A0A5C5S439-F1
#
_entry.id   AF-A0A5C5S439-F1
#
_cell.length_a   1.000
_cell.length_b   1.000
_cell.length_c   1.000
_cell.angle_alpha   90.00
_cell.angle_beta   90.00
_cell.angle_gamma   90.00
#
_symmetry.space_group_name_H-M   'P 1'
#
loop_
_entity.id
_entity.type
_entity.pdbx_description
1 polymer ?
#
loop_
_entity_poly.entity_id
_entity_poly.type
_entity_poly.pdbx_seq_one_letter_code
_entity_poly.pdbx_strand_id
1 'polypeptide(L)'
;MPKEQQAARRRYGKDARPRRTPPHVSIKILRIAAGLTLDDVAERMAEFGEAPARGTLSAIENGHRGASKEFLDALERALGIPDGSITTNYVPRATPTVVESVVLS
;
A
#
# COMPACT_ATOMS: atom_id res chain seq x y z
N MET A 1 32.61 6.53 -29.53
CA MET A 1 31.53 5.53 -29.77
C MET A 1 31.13 4.92 -28.43
N PRO A 2 29.96 5.26 -27.84
CA PRO A 2 29.62 4.82 -26.48
C PRO A 2 29.17 3.34 -26.49
N LYS A 3 30.04 2.46 -25.99
CA LYS A 3 29.78 1.01 -25.87
C LYS A 3 28.84 0.65 -24.71
N GLU A 4 28.60 1.58 -23.77
CA GLU A 4 27.77 1.34 -22.57
C GLU A 4 26.27 1.22 -22.88
N GLN A 5 25.71 2.06 -23.76
CA GLN A 5 24.26 2.02 -24.05
C GLN A 5 23.82 0.76 -24.79
N GLN A 6 24.71 0.12 -25.57
CA GLN A 6 24.39 -1.12 -26.28
C GLN A 6 24.36 -2.34 -25.34
N ALA A 7 25.18 -2.35 -24.28
CA ALA A 7 25.22 -3.46 -23.32
C ALA A 7 23.94 -3.53 -22.46
N ALA A 8 23.40 -2.37 -22.06
CA ALA A 8 22.15 -2.31 -21.29
C ALA A 8 20.93 -2.78 -22.10
N ARG A 9 20.85 -2.41 -23.39
CA ARG A 9 19.77 -2.81 -24.30
C ARG A 9 19.69 -4.33 -24.54
N ARG A 10 20.81 -5.04 -24.50
CA ARG A 10 20.86 -6.50 -24.74
C ARG A 10 20.30 -7.35 -23.59
N ARG A 11 20.17 -6.82 -22.37
CA ARG A 11 19.74 -7.61 -21.19
C ARG A 11 18.22 -7.84 -21.11
N TYR A 12 17.43 -7.09 -21.87
CA TYR A 12 15.95 -7.15 -21.90
C TYR A 12 15.44 -7.48 -23.31
N GLY A 13 16.12 -8.40 -24.02
CA GLY A 13 15.64 -8.92 -25.30
C GLY A 13 14.40 -9.79 -25.15
N LYS A 14 13.82 -10.20 -26.30
CA LYS A 14 12.66 -11.11 -26.39
C LYS A 14 12.84 -12.46 -25.67
N ASP A 15 14.07 -12.81 -25.30
CA ASP A 15 14.43 -14.01 -24.53
C ASP A 15 14.54 -13.77 -23.02
N ALA A 16 14.02 -12.63 -22.51
CA ALA A 16 14.03 -12.34 -21.08
C ALA A 16 13.22 -13.40 -20.32
N ARG A 17 13.81 -13.94 -19.24
CA ARG A 17 13.11 -14.88 -18.35
C ARG A 17 11.80 -14.24 -17.86
N PRO A 18 10.73 -15.03 -17.67
CA PRO A 18 9.51 -14.54 -17.05
C PRO A 18 9.81 -13.82 -15.74
N ARG A 19 9.19 -12.67 -15.53
CA ARG A 19 9.34 -11.90 -14.29
C ARG A 19 8.86 -12.76 -13.12
N ARG A 20 9.71 -12.88 -12.10
CA ARG A 20 9.32 -13.49 -10.82
C ARG A 20 8.73 -12.42 -9.91
N THR A 21 7.80 -12.82 -9.06
CA THR A 21 7.35 -11.96 -7.95
C THR A 21 8.56 -11.62 -7.08
N PRO A 22 8.78 -10.33 -6.74
CA PRO A 22 9.81 -9.96 -5.79
C PRO A 22 9.60 -10.67 -4.44
N PRO A 23 10.67 -10.92 -3.66
CA PRO A 23 10.52 -11.25 -2.25
C PRO A 23 9.66 -10.18 -1.56
N HIS A 24 8.71 -10.61 -0.72
CA HIS A 24 7.81 -9.72 0.00
C HIS A 24 7.91 -9.97 1.50
N VAL A 25 7.62 -8.92 2.27
CA VAL A 25 7.40 -8.97 3.72
C VAL A 25 5.98 -8.49 4.01
N SER A 26 5.45 -8.82 5.18
CA SER A 26 4.18 -8.24 5.61
C SER A 26 4.32 -6.75 5.90
N ILE A 27 3.22 -6.01 5.78
CA ILE A 27 3.20 -4.57 6.08
C ILE A 27 3.60 -4.27 7.54
N LYS A 28 3.33 -5.21 8.45
CA LYS A 28 3.81 -5.21 9.84
C LYS A 28 5.32 -5.08 9.96
N ILE A 29 6.06 -5.83 9.15
CA ILE A 29 7.53 -5.81 9.18
C ILE A 29 8.04 -4.47 8.66
N LEU A 30 7.40 -3.90 7.63
CA LEU A 30 7.73 -2.56 7.15
C LEU A 30 7.51 -1.50 8.24
N ARG A 31 6.36 -1.53 8.93
CA ARG A 31 6.06 -0.62 10.04
C ARG A 31 7.12 -0.72 11.15
N ILE A 32 7.48 -1.94 11.55
CA ILE A 32 8.52 -2.17 12.56
C ILE A 32 9.88 -1.65 12.09
N ALA A 33 10.25 -1.89 10.83
CA ALA A 33 11.50 -1.40 10.25
C ALA A 33 11.54 0.14 10.17
N ALA A 34 10.39 0.79 10.02
CA ALA A 34 10.23 2.23 10.07
C ALA A 34 10.22 2.81 11.50
N GLY A 35 10.30 1.96 12.53
CA GLY A 35 10.29 2.38 13.93
C GLY A 35 8.94 2.92 14.42
N LEU A 36 7.84 2.57 13.75
CA LEU A 36 6.51 3.08 14.06
C LEU A 36 5.70 2.09 14.90
N THR A 37 4.99 2.61 15.89
CA THR A 37 3.93 1.88 16.59
C THR A 37 2.65 1.84 15.77
N LEU A 38 1.67 1.03 16.19
CA LEU A 38 0.35 1.03 15.56
C LEU A 38 -0.37 2.36 15.77
N ASP A 39 -0.15 3.01 16.91
CA ASP A 39 -0.79 4.28 17.25
C ASP A 39 -0.19 5.42 16.41
N ASP A 40 1.13 5.43 16.19
CA ASP A 40 1.78 6.39 15.28
C ASP A 40 1.22 6.30 13.85
N VAL A 41 0.98 5.07 13.37
CA VAL A 41 0.40 4.87 12.03
C VAL A 41 -1.06 5.33 11.99
N ALA A 42 -1.85 5.02 13.03
CA ALA A 42 -3.23 5.47 13.10
C ALA A 42 -3.35 7.00 13.12
N GLU A 43 -2.49 7.67 13.88
CA GLU A 43 -2.43 9.14 13.94
C GLU A 43 -2.09 9.73 12.57
N ARG A 44 -1.07 9.21 11.88
CA ARG A 44 -0.71 9.66 10.54
C ARG A 44 -1.78 9.39 9.49
N MET A 45 -2.46 8.24 9.56
CA MET A 45 -3.55 7.93 8.64
C MET A 45 -4.71 8.93 8.76
N ALA A 46 -4.91 9.53 9.93
CA ALA A 46 -5.98 10.50 10.16
C ALA A 46 -5.81 11.75 9.29
N GLU A 47 -4.56 12.14 8.97
CA GLU A 47 -4.25 13.24 8.02
C GLU A 47 -4.72 12.93 6.59
N PHE A 48 -4.97 11.65 6.28
CA PHE A 48 -5.40 11.15 4.97
C PHE A 48 -6.84 10.62 4.97
N GLY A 49 -7.63 10.95 5.99
CA GLY A 49 -9.06 10.65 6.06
C GLY A 49 -9.42 9.30 6.67
N GLU A 50 -8.45 8.56 7.22
CA GLU A 50 -8.67 7.27 7.86
C GLU A 50 -8.15 7.28 9.30
N ALA A 51 -9.02 7.09 10.29
CA ALA A 51 -8.64 7.08 11.70
C ALA A 51 -8.90 5.70 12.34
N PRO A 52 -8.16 4.65 11.96
CA PRO A 52 -8.44 3.31 12.43
C PRO A 52 -8.02 3.10 13.88
N ALA A 53 -8.85 2.39 14.64
CA ALA A 53 -8.43 1.88 15.94
C ALA A 53 -7.22 0.93 15.82
N ARG A 54 -6.35 0.92 16.83
CA ARG A 54 -5.19 0.02 16.94
C ARG A 54 -5.51 -1.46 16.64
N GLY A 55 -6.65 -1.94 17.11
CA GLY A 55 -7.12 -3.30 16.86
C GLY A 55 -7.39 -3.59 15.38
N THR A 56 -7.89 -2.61 14.63
CA THR A 56 -8.13 -2.71 13.18
C THR A 56 -6.82 -2.86 12.41
N LEU A 57 -5.83 -2.01 12.69
CA LEU A 57 -4.50 -2.12 12.08
C LEU A 57 -3.86 -3.47 12.40
N SER A 58 -3.92 -3.92 13.66
CA SER A 58 -3.43 -5.23 14.06
C SER A 58 -4.13 -6.37 13.30
N ALA A 59 -5.45 -6.32 13.15
CA ALA A 59 -6.20 -7.35 12.42
C ALA A 59 -5.79 -7.42 10.94
N ILE A 60 -5.51 -6.27 10.31
CA ILE A 60 -5.04 -6.20 8.93
C ILE A 60 -3.60 -6.71 8.83
N GLU A 61 -2.71 -6.26 9.72
CA GLU A 61 -1.29 -6.66 9.74
C GLU A 61 -1.07 -8.17 9.94
N ASN A 62 -1.96 -8.84 10.67
CA ASN A 62 -1.91 -10.28 10.90
C ASN A 62 -2.83 -11.08 9.96
N GLY A 63 -3.47 -10.43 8.97
CA GLY A 63 -4.26 -11.11 7.94
C GLY A 63 -5.65 -11.59 8.38
N HIS A 64 -6.16 -11.13 9.52
CA HIS A 64 -7.52 -11.43 9.99
C HIS A 64 -8.60 -10.61 9.27
N ARG A 65 -8.21 -9.52 8.59
CA ARG A 65 -9.13 -8.63 7.89
C ARG A 65 -8.48 -8.06 6.63
N GLY A 66 -9.27 -7.90 5.58
CA GLY A 66 -8.91 -7.06 4.42
C GLY A 66 -9.23 -5.57 4.65
N ALA A 67 -8.59 -4.72 3.87
CA ALA A 67 -8.76 -3.27 3.86
C ALA A 67 -9.55 -2.79 2.61
N SER A 68 -10.15 -1.60 2.70
CA SER A 68 -10.67 -0.90 1.52
C SER A 68 -9.54 -0.26 0.72
N LYS A 69 -9.85 0.27 -0.47
CA LYS A 69 -8.85 0.99 -1.26
C LYS A 69 -8.40 2.27 -0.54
N GLU A 70 -9.34 3.03 -0.01
CA GLU A 70 -9.06 4.29 0.69
C GLU A 70 -8.15 4.08 1.90
N PHE A 71 -8.39 2.98 2.64
CA PHE A 71 -7.54 2.57 3.74
C PHE A 71 -6.10 2.26 3.29
N LEU A 72 -5.94 1.52 2.19
CA LEU A 72 -4.62 1.17 1.66
C LEU A 72 -3.88 2.43 1.19
N ASP A 73 -4.56 3.34 0.50
CA ASP A 73 -4.00 4.61 0.05
C ASP A 73 -3.52 5.46 1.26
N ALA A 74 -4.33 5.55 2.33
CA ALA A 74 -3.95 6.26 3.55
C ALA A 74 -2.77 5.59 4.28
N LEU A 75 -2.73 4.25 4.30
CA LEU A 75 -1.66 3.48 4.91
C LEU A 75 -0.32 3.67 4.19
N GLU A 76 -0.32 3.72 2.86
CA GLU A 76 0.88 3.98 2.06
C GLU A 76 1.51 5.33 2.44
N ARG A 77 0.68 6.36 2.51
CA ARG A 77 1.11 7.72 2.87
C ARG A 77 1.59 7.80 4.32
N ALA A 78 0.89 7.17 5.26
CA ALA A 78 1.30 7.12 6.66
C ALA A 78 2.66 6.41 6.87
N LEU A 79 2.95 5.39 6.05
CA LEU A 79 4.23 4.67 6.05
C LEU A 79 5.32 5.36 5.21
N GLY A 80 4.98 6.40 4.46
CA GLY A 80 5.93 7.12 3.61
C GLY A 80 6.41 6.32 2.39
N ILE A 81 5.59 5.40 1.88
CA ILE A 81 5.87 4.64 0.66
C ILE A 81 5.05 5.17 -0.53
N PRO A 82 5.48 4.93 -1.79
CA PRO A 82 4.76 5.43 -2.95
C PRO A 82 3.32 4.90 -3.05
N ASP A 83 2.40 5.73 -3.53
CA ASP A 83 1.01 5.34 -3.84
C ASP A 83 0.99 4.12 -4.78
N GLY A 84 0.17 3.12 -4.46
CA GLY A 84 0.03 1.86 -5.20
C GLY A 84 1.12 0.81 -4.95
N SER A 85 1.93 0.98 -3.92
CA SER A 85 2.97 0.01 -3.51
C SER A 85 2.41 -1.21 -2.78
N ILE A 86 1.27 -1.08 -2.09
CA ILE A 86 0.65 -2.19 -1.37
C ILE A 86 -0.19 -3.03 -2.33
N THR A 87 0.26 -4.27 -2.55
CA THR A 87 -0.48 -5.28 -3.31
C THR A 87 -1.21 -6.25 -2.39
N THR A 88 -2.46 -6.55 -2.69
CA THR A 88 -3.27 -7.55 -1.97
C THR A 88 -3.60 -8.74 -2.86
N ASN A 89 -3.82 -9.92 -2.26
CA ASN A 89 -4.35 -11.09 -2.96
C ASN A 89 -5.88 -11.20 -2.85
N TYR A 90 -6.52 -10.26 -2.15
CA TYR A 90 -7.96 -10.09 -2.08
C TYR A 90 -8.37 -8.81 -2.81
N VAL A 91 -9.63 -8.75 -3.26
CA VAL A 91 -10.21 -7.53 -3.82
C VAL A 91 -10.52 -6.56 -2.66
N PRO A 92 -9.94 -5.35 -2.65
CA PRO A 92 -10.25 -4.36 -1.62
C PRO A 92 -11.75 -4.08 -1.58
N ARG A 93 -12.29 -3.91 -0.36
CA ARG A 93 -13.72 -3.60 -0.22
C ARG A 93 -13.97 -2.17 -0.71
N ALA A 94 -15.05 -1.97 -1.45
CA ALA A 94 -15.55 -0.64 -1.72
C ALA A 94 -16.17 -0.08 -0.44
N THR A 95 -15.66 1.06 0.04
CA THR A 95 -16.33 1.81 1.10
C THR A 95 -17.57 2.47 0.47
N PRO A 96 -18.80 2.24 0.97
CA PRO A 96 -19.96 2.92 0.41
C PRO A 96 -19.78 4.44 0.58
N THR A 97 -19.64 5.15 -0.52
CA THR A 97 -19.60 6.61 -0.55
C THR A 97 -20.91 7.12 0.03
N VAL A 98 -20.89 7.77 1.19
CA VAL A 98 -22.03 8.56 1.66
C VAL A 98 -22.11 9.79 0.76
N VAL A 99 -22.99 9.75 -0.23
CA VAL A 99 -23.35 10.94 -0.99
C VAL A 99 -24.18 11.83 -0.07
N GLU A 100 -23.59 12.95 0.36
CA GLU A 100 -24.30 13.98 1.09
C GLU A 100 -25.34 14.58 0.14
N SER A 101 -26.60 14.17 0.31
CA SER A 101 -27.71 14.77 -0.42
C SER A 101 -27.93 16.18 0.13
N VAL A 102 -27.40 17.17 -0.57
CA VAL A 102 -27.73 18.57 -0.33
C VAL A 102 -29.22 18.74 -0.61
N VAL A 103 -30.01 18.78 0.46
CA VAL A 103 -31.42 19.18 0.39
C VAL A 103 -31.42 20.70 0.25
N LEU A 104 -31.58 21.18 -0.98
CA LEU A 104 -31.97 22.58 -1.21
C LEU A 104 -33.47 22.68 -0.97
N SER A 105 -33.85 23.33 0.13
CA SER A 105 -35.20 23.81 0.42
C SER A 105 -35.13 25.26 0.86
#